data_AF-A0AAJ6G4I0-F1
#
_entry.id   AF-A0AAJ6G4I0-F1
#
_cell.length_a   1.000
_cell.length_b   1.000
_cell.length_c   1.000
_cell.angle_alpha   90.00
_cell.angle_beta   90.00
_cell.angle_gamma   90.00
#
_symmetry.space_group_name_H-M   'P 1'
#
loop_
_entity.id
_entity.type
_entity.pdbx_description
1 polymer ?
#
loop_
_entity_poly.entity_id
_entity_poly.type
_entity_poly.pdbx_seq_one_letter_code
_entity_poly.pdbx_strand_id
1 'polypeptide(L)'
;MISKTLAVSAVLAATALLLTSCGGTPVQPNETSATSVTPDEAEQSVTTFVDRSTTALGGDWKPRGGPGLSPCTTGDGDDGVSWVVIVDRQAGDDPHADVDAIEQLWKQRGVTTERYQSGGTDPIVGIRGAGGPTTSVDFTADPRGYALTAESECAEGDYEDMVRRQGDATAG
;
A
#
# COMPACT_ATOMS: atom_id res chain seq x y z
N MET A 1 44.74 57.55 14.41
CA MET A 1 45.21 58.30 13.22
C MET A 1 44.58 57.59 12.02
N ILE A 2 43.56 58.15 11.34
CA ILE A 2 43.68 59.14 10.24
C ILE A 2 44.57 58.54 9.12
N SER A 3 44.16 58.31 7.87
CA SER A 3 42.94 58.62 7.10
C SER A 3 42.75 57.54 6.00
N LYS A 4 41.87 57.58 4.97
CA LYS A 4 41.01 58.61 4.34
C LYS A 4 39.76 57.94 3.69
N THR A 5 39.02 58.67 2.85
CA THR A 5 37.81 58.23 2.10
C THR A 5 37.94 58.52 0.60
N LEU A 6 36.91 58.13 -0.19
CA LEU A 6 36.65 58.37 -1.63
C LEU A 6 37.20 57.26 -2.57
N ALA A 7 36.51 56.86 -3.65
CA ALA A 7 35.45 57.57 -4.39
C ALA A 7 34.24 56.69 -4.80
N VAL A 8 33.17 57.38 -5.21
CA VAL A 8 31.88 56.86 -5.71
C VAL A 8 31.98 56.47 -7.18
N SER A 9 31.28 55.41 -7.58
CA SER A 9 30.72 55.25 -8.94
C SER A 9 29.47 54.36 -8.89
N ALA A 10 28.30 54.96 -9.13
CA ALA A 10 27.04 54.24 -9.30
C ALA A 10 26.73 54.09 -10.79
N VAL A 11 26.24 52.91 -11.20
CA VAL A 11 25.53 52.73 -12.47
C VAL A 11 24.25 51.97 -12.17
N LEU A 12 23.12 52.67 -12.27
CA LEU A 12 21.81 52.03 -12.32
C LEU A 12 21.64 51.38 -13.70
N ALA A 13 21.18 50.14 -13.73
CA ALA A 13 20.57 49.53 -14.90
C ALA A 13 19.20 48.96 -14.48
N ALA A 14 18.16 49.78 -14.58
CA ALA A 14 16.80 49.37 -14.29
C ALA A 14 16.16 48.74 -15.54
N THR A 15 16.20 47.41 -15.66
CA THR A 15 15.49 46.66 -16.69
C THR A 15 14.04 46.42 -16.27
N ALA A 16 13.15 47.34 -16.64
CA ALA A 16 11.71 47.15 -16.51
C ALA A 16 11.19 46.18 -17.59
N LEU A 17 10.89 44.94 -17.20
CA LEU A 17 10.16 43.99 -18.04
C LEU A 17 8.65 44.11 -17.76
N LEU A 18 7.93 44.80 -18.65
CA LEU A 18 6.47 44.81 -18.68
C LEU A 18 5.99 43.53 -19.37
N LEU A 19 5.49 42.56 -18.60
CA LEU A 19 4.76 41.41 -19.12
C LEU A 19 3.26 41.59 -18.88
N THR A 20 2.57 42.04 -19.91
CA THR A 20 1.11 42.11 -19.96
C THR A 20 0.55 40.72 -20.26
N SER A 21 0.00 40.02 -19.26
CA SER A 21 -0.79 38.81 -19.49
C SER A 21 -2.25 39.04 -19.08
N CYS A 22 -3.14 39.15 -20.06
CA CYS A 22 -4.58 39.02 -19.86
C CYS A 22 -4.97 37.54 -19.87
N GLY A 23 -6.01 37.16 -19.10
CA GLY A 23 -6.58 35.81 -19.17
C GLY A 23 -6.42 34.96 -17.91
N GLY A 24 -6.56 35.54 -16.72
CA GLY A 24 -6.79 34.76 -15.50
C GLY A 24 -8.21 34.19 -15.48
N THR A 25 -8.42 33.04 -16.11
CA THR A 25 -9.63 32.23 -15.90
C THR A 25 -9.72 31.90 -14.40
N PRO A 26 -10.85 32.11 -13.72
CA PRO A 26 -10.98 31.64 -12.35
C PRO A 26 -10.86 30.11 -12.37
N VAL A 27 -9.84 29.59 -11.68
CA VAL A 27 -9.75 28.16 -11.39
C VAL A 27 -10.96 27.84 -10.52
N GLN A 28 -11.97 27.19 -11.10
CA GLN A 28 -12.99 26.51 -10.30
C GLN A 28 -12.24 25.58 -9.35
N PRO A 29 -12.61 25.51 -8.05
CA PRO A 29 -12.08 24.49 -7.17
C PRO A 29 -12.47 23.15 -7.79
N ASN A 30 -11.51 22.51 -8.44
CA ASN A 30 -11.74 21.22 -9.07
C ASN A 30 -12.18 20.28 -7.95
N GLU A 31 -13.29 19.59 -8.18
CA GLU A 31 -13.76 18.59 -7.25
C GLU A 31 -12.60 17.65 -6.95
N THR A 32 -12.41 17.31 -5.67
CA THR A 32 -11.42 16.31 -5.29
C THR A 32 -11.98 14.96 -5.71
N SER A 33 -11.90 14.66 -7.01
CA SER A 33 -12.04 13.31 -7.52
C SER A 33 -11.04 12.48 -6.74
N ALA A 34 -11.53 11.59 -5.89
CA ALA A 34 -10.72 10.50 -5.39
C ALA A 34 -10.12 9.83 -6.64
N THR A 35 -8.80 9.75 -6.71
CA THR A 35 -8.16 9.06 -7.82
C THR A 35 -8.44 7.58 -7.59
N SER A 36 -9.32 7.01 -8.41
CA SER A 36 -9.67 5.61 -8.29
C SER A 36 -8.42 4.74 -8.51
N VAL A 37 -8.28 3.72 -7.66
CA VAL A 37 -7.16 2.79 -7.76
C VAL A 37 -7.44 1.84 -8.92
N THR A 38 -6.49 1.68 -9.83
CA THR A 38 -6.63 0.71 -10.92
C THR A 38 -6.32 -0.72 -10.42
N PRO A 39 -6.83 -1.77 -11.10
CA PRO A 39 -6.58 -3.15 -10.66
C PRO A 39 -5.09 -3.50 -10.62
N ASP A 40 -4.28 -3.01 -11.56
CA ASP A 40 -2.83 -3.26 -11.60
C ASP A 40 -2.10 -2.56 -10.44
N GLU A 41 -2.52 -1.36 -10.05
CA GLU A 41 -2.00 -0.65 -8.87
C GLU A 41 -2.38 -1.38 -7.56
N ALA A 42 -3.61 -1.91 -7.48
CA ALA A 42 -4.06 -2.71 -6.36
C ALA A 42 -3.24 -4.02 -6.21
N GLU A 43 -2.97 -4.74 -7.32
CA GLU A 43 -2.12 -5.94 -7.34
C GLU A 43 -0.70 -5.61 -6.85
N GLN A 44 -0.11 -4.54 -7.38
CA GLN A 44 1.23 -4.10 -7.02
C GLN A 44 1.31 -3.67 -5.55
N SER A 45 0.29 -2.96 -5.06
CA SER A 45 0.20 -2.46 -3.68
C SER A 45 0.17 -3.61 -2.68
N VAL A 46 -0.76 -4.57 -2.85
CA VAL A 46 -0.87 -5.72 -1.94
C VAL A 46 0.34 -6.64 -2.03
N THR A 47 0.87 -6.89 -3.22
CA THR A 47 2.08 -7.73 -3.41
C THR A 47 3.30 -7.10 -2.74
N THR A 48 3.48 -5.78 -2.87
CA THR A 48 4.55 -5.03 -2.19
C THR A 48 4.37 -5.03 -0.66
N PHE A 49 3.13 -4.97 -0.17
CA PHE A 49 2.82 -5.05 1.25
C PHE A 49 3.11 -6.43 1.84
N VAL A 50 2.78 -7.51 1.11
CA VAL A 50 3.14 -8.89 1.48
C VAL A 50 4.66 -9.09 1.45
N ASP A 51 5.36 -8.69 0.39
CA ASP A 51 6.82 -8.81 0.28
C ASP A 51 7.57 -8.10 1.42
N ARG A 52 7.11 -6.91 1.81
CA ARG A 52 7.67 -6.20 2.98
C ARG A 52 7.37 -6.91 4.29
N SER A 53 6.19 -7.53 4.40
CA SER A 53 5.78 -8.29 5.58
C SER A 53 6.61 -9.58 5.75
N THR A 54 6.76 -10.36 4.67
CA THR A 54 7.59 -11.57 4.66
C THR A 54 9.07 -11.26 4.83
N THR A 55 9.58 -10.18 4.24
CA THR A 55 10.95 -9.70 4.45
C THR A 55 11.23 -9.34 5.91
N ALA A 56 10.28 -8.70 6.59
CA ALA A 56 10.42 -8.34 8.01
C ALA A 56 10.45 -9.57 8.94
N LEU A 57 9.69 -10.61 8.60
CA LEU A 57 9.65 -11.89 9.32
C LEU A 57 10.79 -12.85 8.94
N GLY A 58 11.42 -12.65 7.77
CA GLY A 58 12.44 -13.54 7.21
C GLY A 58 11.89 -14.94 6.85
N GLY A 59 12.82 -15.86 6.55
CA GLY A 59 12.50 -17.25 6.23
C GLY A 59 11.98 -17.50 4.81
N ASP A 60 11.85 -18.79 4.47
CA ASP A 60 11.50 -19.25 3.11
C ASP A 60 9.99 -19.25 2.85
N TRP A 61 9.43 -18.08 2.59
CA TRP A 61 8.04 -17.96 2.14
C TRP A 61 7.85 -18.51 0.71
N LYS A 62 6.68 -19.09 0.47
CA LYS A 62 6.23 -19.60 -0.83
C LYS A 62 4.79 -19.15 -1.08
N PRO A 63 4.47 -18.61 -2.27
CA PRO A 63 3.09 -18.28 -2.61
C PRO A 63 2.25 -19.55 -2.79
N ARG A 64 0.98 -19.52 -2.36
CA ARG A 64 0.02 -20.62 -2.54
C ARG A 64 -0.55 -20.69 -3.97
N GLY A 65 -0.26 -19.67 -4.78
CA GLY A 65 -0.65 -19.49 -6.18
C GLY A 65 -0.20 -18.12 -6.67
N GLY A 66 -0.59 -17.72 -7.88
CA GLY A 66 -0.56 -16.30 -8.25
C GLY A 66 -1.55 -15.47 -7.41
N PRO A 67 -1.48 -14.12 -7.45
CA PRO A 67 -2.52 -13.26 -6.89
C PRO A 67 -3.90 -13.68 -7.41
N GLY A 68 -4.81 -13.98 -6.48
CA GLY A 68 -6.19 -14.34 -6.79
C GLY A 68 -7.06 -13.09 -6.90
N LEU A 69 -8.11 -13.16 -7.70
CA LEU A 69 -9.11 -12.10 -7.81
C LEU A 69 -10.27 -12.36 -6.85
N SER A 70 -10.87 -11.30 -6.32
CA SER A 70 -12.14 -11.33 -5.58
C SER A 70 -13.02 -10.15 -6.01
N PRO A 71 -14.35 -10.30 -6.08
CA PRO A 71 -15.25 -9.17 -6.28
C PRO A 71 -15.32 -8.33 -5.00
N CYS A 72 -15.44 -7.02 -5.13
CA CYS A 72 -15.61 -6.09 -4.03
C CYS A 72 -16.48 -4.89 -4.43
N THR A 73 -16.73 -3.99 -3.49
CA THR A 73 -17.47 -2.73 -3.73
C THR A 73 -16.55 -1.57 -3.40
N THR A 74 -16.49 -0.56 -4.28
CA THR A 74 -15.66 0.63 -4.09
C THR A 74 -16.16 1.52 -2.94
N GLY A 75 -15.38 2.51 -2.53
CA GLY A 75 -15.81 3.50 -1.54
C GLY A 75 -17.03 4.33 -1.97
N ASP A 76 -17.25 4.46 -3.27
CA ASP A 76 -18.38 5.19 -3.88
C ASP A 76 -19.62 4.29 -4.12
N GLY A 77 -19.47 2.97 -3.94
CA GLY A 77 -20.57 1.99 -4.01
C GLY A 77 -20.66 1.22 -5.34
N ASP A 78 -19.70 1.40 -6.24
CA ASP A 78 -19.63 0.71 -7.54
C ASP A 78 -19.03 -0.70 -7.42
N ASP A 79 -19.30 -1.54 -8.42
CA ASP A 79 -18.66 -2.85 -8.56
C ASP A 79 -17.15 -2.70 -8.80
N GLY A 80 -16.37 -3.55 -8.13
CA GLY A 80 -14.92 -3.52 -8.22
C GLY A 80 -14.26 -4.87 -7.99
N VAL A 81 -12.93 -4.83 -8.00
CA VAL A 81 -12.05 -6.00 -7.93
C VAL A 81 -10.93 -5.80 -6.91
N SER A 82 -10.70 -6.81 -6.09
CA SER A 82 -9.58 -6.87 -5.14
C SER A 82 -8.66 -8.05 -5.46
N TRP A 83 -7.41 -7.94 -5.03
CA TRP A 83 -6.39 -8.97 -5.19
C TRP A 83 -6.05 -9.61 -3.85
N VAL A 84 -6.18 -10.93 -3.79
CA VAL A 84 -5.86 -11.76 -2.63
C VAL A 84 -4.50 -12.44 -2.85
N VAL A 85 -3.53 -12.11 -2.01
CA VAL A 85 -2.20 -12.73 -1.99
C VAL A 85 -2.08 -13.61 -0.75
N ILE A 86 -1.68 -14.88 -0.95
CA ILE A 86 -1.50 -15.86 0.13
C ILE A 86 -0.11 -16.47 0.03
N VAL A 87 0.65 -16.37 1.11
CA VAL A 87 2.00 -16.94 1.24
C VAL A 87 2.11 -17.79 2.51
N ASP A 88 2.84 -18.89 2.41
CA ASP A 88 3.09 -19.85 3.48
C ASP A 88 4.59 -19.99 3.76
N ARG A 89 4.97 -20.25 5.01
CA ARG A 89 6.32 -20.75 5.38
C ARG A 89 6.23 -21.86 6.43
N GLN A 90 7.33 -22.56 6.65
CA GLN A 90 7.47 -23.43 7.83
C GLN A 90 7.43 -22.60 9.13
N ALA A 91 7.10 -23.23 10.24
CA ALA A 91 7.02 -22.55 11.53
C ALA A 91 8.38 -21.94 11.92
N GLY A 92 8.34 -20.71 12.46
CA GLY A 92 9.49 -20.04 13.08
C GLY A 92 9.63 -20.39 14.57
N ASP A 93 10.77 -20.02 15.15
CA ASP A 93 11.13 -20.37 16.54
C ASP A 93 10.31 -19.62 17.60
N ASP A 94 9.84 -18.40 17.31
CA ASP A 94 9.06 -17.57 18.25
C ASP A 94 7.84 -16.91 17.58
N PRO A 95 6.68 -17.60 17.57
CA PRO A 95 5.42 -17.07 17.05
C PRO A 95 4.99 -15.73 17.65
N HIS A 96 5.32 -15.46 18.92
CA HIS A 96 4.91 -14.23 19.59
C HIS A 96 5.77 -13.04 19.16
N ALA A 97 7.08 -13.23 19.05
CA ALA A 97 7.99 -12.20 18.53
C ALA A 97 7.70 -11.86 17.05
N ASP A 98 7.32 -12.86 16.24
CA ASP A 98 6.90 -12.63 14.86
C ASP A 98 5.58 -11.84 14.78
N VAL A 99 4.59 -12.12 15.66
CA VAL A 99 3.38 -11.29 15.79
C VAL A 99 3.69 -9.87 16.27
N ASP A 100 4.63 -9.68 17.20
CA ASP A 100 5.09 -8.35 17.66
C ASP A 100 5.71 -7.54 16.52
N ALA A 101 6.59 -8.17 15.74
CA ALA A 101 7.30 -7.54 14.62
C ALA A 101 6.33 -7.11 13.51
N ILE A 102 5.41 -7.98 13.12
CA ILE A 102 4.46 -7.66 12.04
C ILE A 102 3.43 -6.62 12.47
N GLU A 103 2.98 -6.64 13.73
CA GLU A 103 2.08 -5.61 14.25
C GLU A 103 2.71 -4.21 14.15
N GLN A 104 3.99 -4.10 14.53
CA GLN A 104 4.72 -2.85 14.45
C GLN A 104 4.84 -2.37 13.00
N LEU A 105 5.15 -3.27 12.06
CA LEU A 105 5.25 -2.93 10.64
C LEU A 105 3.90 -2.43 10.09
N TRP A 106 2.82 -3.17 10.34
CA TRP A 106 1.49 -2.88 9.83
C TRP A 106 0.93 -1.56 10.37
N LYS A 107 1.07 -1.29 11.68
CA LYS A 107 0.70 0.01 12.27
C LYS A 107 1.44 1.18 11.63
N GLN A 108 2.72 1.02 11.27
CA GLN A 108 3.49 2.04 10.53
C GLN A 108 3.06 2.20 9.06
N ARG A 109 2.09 1.42 8.56
CA ARG A 109 1.53 1.53 7.19
C ARG A 109 0.05 1.90 7.18
N GLY A 110 -0.50 2.32 8.32
CA GLY A 110 -1.91 2.74 8.43
C GLY A 110 -2.89 1.60 8.67
N VAL A 111 -2.41 0.36 8.79
CA VAL A 111 -3.24 -0.80 9.12
C VAL A 111 -3.63 -0.72 10.61
N THR A 112 -4.93 -0.76 10.89
CA THR A 112 -5.44 -0.99 12.26
C THR A 112 -5.40 -2.49 12.54
N THR A 113 -4.87 -2.91 13.68
CA THR A 113 -4.62 -4.34 13.97
C THR A 113 -5.32 -4.84 15.23
N GLU A 114 -5.65 -6.13 15.22
CA GLU A 114 -6.20 -6.87 16.36
C GLU A 114 -5.49 -8.23 16.48
N ARG A 115 -4.85 -8.49 17.62
CA ARG A 115 -4.25 -9.81 17.92
C ARG A 115 -5.31 -10.80 18.37
N TYR A 116 -5.12 -12.06 18.05
CA TYR A 116 -5.93 -13.17 18.56
C TYR A 116 -5.07 -14.40 18.85
N GLN A 117 -5.65 -15.33 19.60
CA GLN A 117 -5.09 -16.65 19.82
C GLN A 117 -6.19 -17.70 19.94
N SER A 118 -5.93 -18.95 19.55
CA SER A 118 -6.83 -20.06 19.83
C SER A 118 -6.78 -20.45 21.32
N GLY A 119 -7.76 -21.24 21.77
CA GLY A 119 -7.62 -21.99 23.01
C GLY A 119 -6.72 -23.21 22.84
N GLY A 120 -6.30 -23.81 23.96
CA GLY A 120 -5.51 -25.05 23.99
C GLY A 120 -4.19 -24.91 24.75
N THR A 121 -3.43 -26.01 24.81
CA THR A 121 -2.08 -26.06 25.40
C THR A 121 -1.01 -25.49 24.46
N ASP A 122 -1.28 -25.53 23.16
CA ASP A 122 -0.42 -25.06 22.08
C ASP A 122 -1.28 -24.14 21.18
N PRO A 123 -1.44 -22.87 21.56
CA PRO A 123 -2.37 -21.97 20.91
C PRO A 123 -1.81 -21.46 19.57
N ILE A 124 -2.64 -21.50 18.53
CA ILE A 124 -2.37 -20.76 17.30
C ILE A 124 -2.45 -19.28 17.63
N VAL A 125 -1.37 -18.53 17.40
CA VAL A 125 -1.35 -17.08 17.60
C VAL A 125 -1.43 -16.37 16.26
N GLY A 126 -2.03 -15.19 16.25
CA GLY A 126 -2.12 -14.42 15.02
C GLY A 126 -2.60 -12.99 15.23
N ILE A 127 -2.69 -12.29 14.11
CA ILE A 127 -3.04 -10.89 14.06
C ILE A 127 -3.72 -10.60 12.74
N ARG A 128 -4.87 -9.95 12.83
CA ARG A 128 -5.62 -9.44 11.69
C ARG A 128 -5.52 -7.92 11.63
N GLY A 129 -5.78 -7.34 10.47
CA GLY A 129 -5.87 -5.91 10.30
C GLY A 129 -6.64 -5.46 9.07
N ALA A 130 -6.92 -4.16 9.03
CA ALA A 130 -7.63 -3.50 7.93
C ALA A 130 -7.17 -2.04 7.79
N GLY A 131 -7.27 -1.50 6.57
CA GLY A 131 -6.83 -0.14 6.22
C GLY A 131 -5.35 -0.05 5.88
N GLY A 132 -4.91 1.11 5.40
CA GLY A 132 -3.64 1.22 4.69
C GLY A 132 -3.80 0.65 3.27
N PRO A 133 -2.81 -0.08 2.72
CA PRO A 133 -2.87 -0.63 1.36
C PRO A 133 -3.74 -1.89 1.21
N THR A 134 -4.50 -2.25 2.25
CA THR A 134 -5.31 -3.48 2.29
C THR A 134 -6.71 -3.22 2.85
N THR A 135 -7.72 -3.92 2.30
CA THR A 135 -9.04 -4.02 2.94
C THR A 135 -9.00 -5.02 4.09
N SER A 136 -8.24 -6.11 3.93
CA SER A 136 -8.01 -7.11 4.98
C SER A 136 -6.57 -7.66 4.95
N VAL A 137 -6.04 -8.00 6.11
CA VAL A 137 -4.81 -8.79 6.25
C VAL A 137 -4.92 -9.72 7.46
N ASP A 138 -4.39 -10.92 7.35
CA ASP A 138 -4.25 -11.90 8.42
C ASP A 138 -2.84 -12.51 8.40
N PHE A 139 -2.21 -12.58 9.56
CA PHE A 139 -0.99 -13.36 9.79
C PHE A 139 -1.28 -14.35 10.91
N THR A 140 -1.21 -15.63 10.56
CA THR A 140 -1.39 -16.76 11.48
C THR A 140 -0.06 -17.49 11.64
N ALA A 141 0.41 -17.62 12.87
CA ALA A 141 1.55 -18.43 13.25
C ALA A 141 1.06 -19.70 13.98
N ASP A 142 0.96 -20.79 13.23
CA ASP A 142 0.59 -22.12 13.72
C ASP A 142 1.86 -22.98 13.90
N PRO A 143 1.91 -23.88 14.90
CA PRO A 143 3.05 -24.82 15.09
C PRO A 143 3.40 -25.68 13.87
N ARG A 144 2.46 -25.85 12.91
CA ARG A 144 2.62 -26.61 11.67
C ARG A 144 3.14 -25.77 10.49
N GLY A 145 3.15 -24.44 10.61
CA GLY A 145 3.48 -23.53 9.51
C GLY A 145 2.82 -22.16 9.70
N TYR A 146 3.39 -21.12 9.10
CA TYR A 146 2.82 -19.77 9.16
C TYR A 146 2.18 -19.43 7.83
N ALA A 147 1.08 -18.68 7.87
CA ALA A 147 0.38 -18.17 6.71
C ALA A 147 0.20 -16.66 6.84
N LEU A 148 0.38 -15.94 5.73
CA LEU A 148 -0.01 -14.54 5.59
C LEU A 148 -0.94 -14.40 4.38
N THR A 149 -2.14 -13.90 4.65
CA THR A 149 -3.16 -13.55 3.64
C THR A 149 -3.33 -12.04 3.65
N ALA A 150 -3.29 -11.40 2.49
CA ALA A 150 -3.61 -9.98 2.34
C ALA A 150 -4.54 -9.76 1.15
N GLU A 151 -5.49 -8.86 1.30
CA GLU A 151 -6.41 -8.44 0.25
C GLU A 151 -6.23 -6.94 0.00
N SER A 152 -6.06 -6.54 -1.26
CA SER A 152 -5.85 -5.14 -1.66
C SER A 152 -7.01 -4.22 -1.28
N GLU A 153 -6.80 -2.92 -1.45
CA GLU A 153 -7.92 -1.98 -1.64
C GLU A 153 -8.77 -2.41 -2.85
N CYS A 154 -10.06 -2.04 -2.84
CA CYS A 154 -10.97 -2.34 -3.95
C CYS A 154 -10.70 -1.37 -5.12
N ALA A 155 -10.31 -1.92 -6.27
CA ALA A 155 -10.10 -1.17 -7.50
C ALA A 155 -11.36 -1.13 -8.36
N GLU A 156 -11.52 -0.10 -9.19
CA GLU A 156 -12.55 -0.08 -10.22
C GLU A 156 -12.27 -1.16 -11.27
N GLY A 157 -13.22 -2.07 -11.52
CA GLY A 157 -13.03 -3.11 -12.52
C GLY A 157 -14.12 -4.17 -12.54
N ASP A 158 -14.35 -4.74 -13.73
CA ASP A 158 -15.23 -5.89 -13.92
C ASP A 158 -14.50 -7.19 -13.53
N TYR A 159 -14.96 -7.81 -12.45
CA TYR A 159 -14.42 -9.06 -11.91
C TYR A 159 -14.56 -10.25 -12.89
N GLU A 160 -15.69 -10.39 -13.59
CA GLU A 160 -15.91 -11.52 -14.51
C GLU A 160 -14.96 -11.43 -15.71
N ASP A 161 -14.80 -10.22 -16.25
CA ASP A 161 -13.91 -9.95 -17.37
C ASP A 161 -12.42 -10.05 -16.99
N MET A 162 -12.07 -9.80 -15.72
CA MET A 162 -10.71 -10.05 -15.19
C MET A 162 -10.43 -11.53 -14.98
N VAL A 163 -11.34 -12.29 -14.36
CA VAL A 163 -11.19 -13.74 -14.18
C VAL A 163 -11.04 -14.45 -15.51
N ARG A 164 -11.85 -14.06 -16.51
CA ARG A 164 -11.73 -14.56 -17.89
C ARG A 164 -10.34 -14.31 -18.47
N ARG A 165 -9.83 -13.07 -18.39
CA ARG A 165 -8.48 -12.71 -18.87
C ARG A 165 -7.36 -13.45 -18.13
N GLN A 166 -7.49 -13.68 -16.83
CA GLN A 166 -6.51 -14.43 -16.05
C GLN A 166 -6.50 -15.93 -16.43
N GLY A 167 -7.69 -16.49 -16.71
CA GLY A 167 -7.82 -17.84 -17.29
C GLY A 167 -7.16 -17.96 -18.66
N ASP A 168 -7.42 -17.01 -19.55
CA ASP A 168 -6.82 -16.98 -20.89
C ASP A 168 -5.27 -16.85 -20.81
N ALA A 169 -4.75 -16.04 -19.89
CA ALA A 169 -3.31 -15.81 -19.71
C ALA A 169 -2.55 -16.99 -19.05
N THR A 170 -3.26 -17.89 -18.34
CA THR A 170 -2.65 -19.07 -17.70
C THR A 170 -2.76 -20.34 -18.55
N ALA A 171 -3.46 -20.29 -19.69
CA ALA A 171 -3.67 -21.40 -20.60
C ALA A 171 -2.76 -21.41 -21.85
N GLY A 172 -1.93 -20.37 -22.04
CA GLY A 172 -1.02 -20.20 -23.19
C GLY A 172 0.45 -20.49 -22.89
#